data_AF-A0A1F6NXR7-F1
#
_entry.id   AF-A0A1F6NXR7-F1
#
_cell.length_a   1.000
_cell.length_b   1.000
_cell.length_c   1.000
_cell.angle_alpha   90.00
_cell.angle_beta   90.00
_cell.angle_gamma   90.00
#
_symmetry.space_group_name_H-M   'P 1'
#
loop_
_entity.id
_entity.type
_entity.pdbx_description
1 polymer ?
#
loop_
_entity_poly.entity_id
_entity_poly.type
_entity_poly.pdbx_seq_one_letter_code
_entity_poly.pdbx_strand_id
1 'polypeptide(L)'
;MPKNKQDDKINHLINVVGSIKKSNEEVLGTVNELAEAVQLFATKVDQRFDGVDKRFDGVDKRFDVIEKRLTRVESLMVTKDYLDDKLADLRGDLVVMMRKEDTKVKTLAEILHKRKLISDQDLKSLVSMEPFAQLA
;
A
#
# COMPACT_ATOMS: atom_id res chain seq x y z
N MET A 1 -19.88 59.14 -77.08
CA MET A 1 -21.11 58.53 -76.50
C MET A 1 -21.00 58.58 -74.98
N PRO A 2 -22.03 59.03 -74.24
CA PRO A 2 -22.00 59.04 -72.77
C PRO A 2 -22.01 57.60 -72.23
N LYS A 3 -21.17 57.30 -71.23
CA LYS A 3 -21.20 56.00 -70.54
C LYS A 3 -22.57 55.80 -69.89
N ASN A 4 -23.17 54.62 -70.08
CA ASN A 4 -24.45 54.26 -69.47
C ASN A 4 -24.25 53.97 -67.98
N LYS A 5 -25.04 54.60 -67.10
CA LYS A 5 -25.01 54.38 -65.64
C LYS A 5 -25.24 52.90 -65.25
N GLN A 6 -25.90 52.12 -66.11
CA GLN A 6 -26.09 50.69 -65.91
C GLN A 6 -24.79 49.91 -66.08
N ASP A 7 -23.94 50.28 -67.03
CA ASP A 7 -22.66 49.61 -67.28
C ASP A 7 -21.68 49.85 -66.12
N ASP A 8 -21.68 51.05 -65.53
CA ASP A 8 -20.86 51.36 -64.35
C ASP A 8 -21.27 50.51 -63.13
N LYS A 9 -22.58 50.30 -62.92
CA LYS A 9 -23.09 49.41 -61.87
C LYS A 9 -22.70 47.95 -62.11
N ILE A 10 -22.77 47.48 -63.36
CA ILE A 10 -22.36 46.12 -63.75
C ILE A 10 -20.87 45.91 -63.48
N ASN A 11 -20.01 46.85 -63.89
CA ASN A 11 -18.58 46.77 -63.63
C ASN A 11 -18.26 46.78 -62.12
N HIS A 12 -18.97 47.58 -61.34
CA HIS A 12 -18.83 47.58 -59.89
C HIS A 12 -19.22 46.21 -59.28
N LEU A 13 -20.34 45.61 -59.72
CA LEU A 13 -20.76 44.29 -59.28
C LEU A 13 -19.74 43.20 -59.65
N ILE A 14 -19.17 43.24 -60.86
CA ILE A 14 -18.12 42.31 -61.29
C ILE A 14 -16.91 42.39 -60.36
N ASN A 15 -16.48 43.59 -60.00
CA ASN A 15 -15.35 43.78 -59.08
C ASN A 15 -15.65 43.23 -57.69
N VAL A 16 -16.83 43.52 -57.13
CA VAL A 16 -17.26 42.99 -55.82
C VAL A 16 -17.32 41.47 -55.84
N VAL A 17 -17.92 40.87 -56.86
CA VAL A 17 -17.99 39.40 -57.02
C VAL A 17 -16.59 38.80 -57.14
N GLY A 18 -15.67 39.44 -57.86
CA GLY A 18 -14.27 39.03 -57.96
C GLY A 18 -13.55 39.06 -56.61
N SER A 19 -13.74 40.13 -55.83
CA SER A 19 -13.19 40.25 -54.47
C SER A 19 -13.76 39.19 -53.52
N ILE A 20 -15.07 38.93 -53.58
CA ILE A 20 -15.72 37.89 -52.77
C ILE A 20 -15.17 36.51 -53.13
N LYS A 21 -15.02 36.21 -54.44
CA LYS A 21 -14.46 34.93 -54.89
C LYS A 21 -13.07 34.70 -54.30
N LYS A 22 -12.20 35.72 -54.38
CA LYS A 22 -10.85 35.65 -53.81
C LYS A 22 -10.86 35.44 -52.30
N SER A 23 -11.69 36.19 -51.58
CA SER A 23 -11.84 36.03 -50.12
C SER A 23 -12.34 34.63 -49.74
N ASN A 24 -13.27 34.06 -50.51
CA ASN A 24 -13.77 32.70 -50.28
C ASN A 24 -12.68 31.65 -50.52
N GLU A 25 -11.84 31.80 -51.55
CA GLU A 25 -10.70 30.92 -51.81
C GLU A 25 -9.69 30.95 -50.66
N GLU A 26 -9.39 32.13 -50.11
CA GLU A 26 -8.53 32.30 -48.93
C GLU A 26 -9.13 31.65 -47.67
N VAL A 27 -10.42 31.89 -47.40
CA VAL A 27 -11.12 31.28 -46.25
C VAL A 27 -11.13 29.76 -46.35
N LEU A 28 -11.44 29.20 -47.53
CA LEU A 28 -11.42 27.75 -47.75
C LEU A 28 -10.03 27.16 -47.46
N GLY A 29 -8.96 27.86 -47.85
CA GLY A 29 -7.59 27.47 -47.50
C GLY A 29 -7.39 27.37 -45.98
N THR A 30 -7.72 28.43 -45.25
CA THR A 30 -7.57 28.45 -43.78
C THR A 30 -8.43 27.41 -43.06
N VAL A 31 -9.62 27.11 -43.58
CA VAL A 31 -10.51 26.08 -43.01
C VAL A 31 -9.93 24.69 -43.20
N ASN A 32 -9.33 24.39 -44.36
CA ASN A 32 -8.69 23.11 -44.60
C ASN A 32 -7.47 22.90 -43.69
N GLU A 33 -6.62 23.92 -43.52
CA GLU A 33 -5.49 23.87 -42.60
C GLU A 33 -5.94 23.64 -41.15
N LEU A 34 -7.01 24.31 -40.71
CA LEU A 34 -7.59 24.10 -39.39
C LEU A 34 -8.13 22.67 -39.23
N ALA A 35 -8.80 22.13 -40.24
CA ALA A 35 -9.33 20.77 -40.22
C ALA A 35 -8.21 19.74 -40.05
N GLU A 36 -7.10 19.90 -40.77
CA GLU A 36 -5.92 19.05 -40.63
C GLU A 36 -5.29 19.17 -39.23
N ALA A 37 -5.17 20.39 -38.70
CA ALA A 37 -4.64 20.62 -37.36
C ALA A 37 -5.51 19.98 -36.26
N VAL A 38 -6.84 20.07 -36.40
CA VAL A 38 -7.80 19.43 -35.47
C VAL A 38 -7.70 17.91 -35.55
N GLN A 39 -7.59 17.34 -36.75
CA GLN A 39 -7.42 15.90 -36.92
C GLN A 39 -6.12 15.41 -36.28
N LEU A 40 -5.01 16.13 -36.48
CA LEU A 40 -3.72 15.81 -35.85
C LEU A 40 -3.80 15.92 -34.32
N PHE A 41 -4.48 16.93 -33.80
CA PHE A 41 -4.69 17.10 -32.37
C PHE A 41 -5.49 15.93 -31.79
N ALA A 42 -6.61 15.56 -32.41
CA ALA A 42 -7.44 14.44 -31.98
C ALA A 42 -6.62 13.14 -31.91
N THR A 43 -5.86 12.82 -32.96
CA THR A 43 -5.00 11.62 -32.98
C THR A 43 -3.92 11.66 -31.88
N LYS A 44 -3.31 12.83 -31.61
CA LYS A 44 -2.33 12.96 -30.51
C LYS A 44 -2.98 12.80 -29.14
N VAL A 45 -4.20 13.27 -28.98
CA VAL A 45 -4.97 13.11 -27.74
C VAL A 45 -5.30 11.64 -27.52
N ASP A 46 -5.77 10.92 -28.54
CA ASP A 46 -6.05 9.48 -28.47
C ASP A 46 -4.80 8.69 -28.04
N GLN A 47 -3.64 8.96 -28.66
CA GLN A 47 -2.37 8.33 -28.27
C GLN A 47 -1.97 8.59 -26.82
N ARG A 48 -2.28 9.79 -26.29
CA ARG A 48 -2.03 10.10 -24.89
C ARG A 48 -2.97 9.32 -23.97
N PHE A 49 -4.23 9.14 -24.36
CA PHE A 49 -5.20 8.34 -23.61
C PHE A 49 -4.81 6.85 -23.61
N ASP A 50 -4.36 6.28 -24.73
CA ASP A 50 -3.79 4.93 -24.76
C ASP A 50 -2.61 4.77 -23.79
N GLY A 51 -1.77 5.81 -23.68
CA GLY A 51 -0.66 5.86 -22.74
C GLY A 51 -1.13 5.94 -21.27
N VAL A 52 -2.26 6.58 -21.01
CA VAL A 52 -2.89 6.64 -19.68
C VAL A 52 -3.47 5.27 -19.31
N ASP A 53 -4.19 4.62 -20.22
CA ASP A 53 -4.77 3.29 -20.00
C ASP A 53 -3.70 2.25 -19.64
N LYS A 54 -2.60 2.21 -20.40
CA LYS A 54 -1.45 1.34 -20.09
C LYS A 54 -0.85 1.59 -18.71
N ARG A 55 -0.86 2.84 -18.24
CA ARG A 55 -0.38 3.17 -16.89
C ARG A 55 -1.35 2.67 -15.83
N PHE A 56 -2.65 2.76 -16.06
CA PHE A 56 -3.67 2.21 -15.16
C PHE A 56 -3.60 0.67 -15.09
N ASP A 57 -3.43 -0.03 -16.20
CA ASP A 57 -3.15 -1.48 -16.20
C ASP A 57 -1.92 -1.84 -15.36
N GLY A 58 -0.88 -0.99 -15.40
CA GLY A 58 0.31 -1.15 -14.58
C GLY A 58 0.07 -0.89 -13.08
N VAL A 59 -0.86 0.01 -12.75
CA VAL A 59 -1.28 0.29 -11.37
C VAL A 59 -2.09 -0.88 -10.81
N ASP A 60 -3.03 -1.43 -11.57
CA ASP A 60 -3.86 -2.57 -11.15
C ASP A 60 -2.99 -3.79 -10.81
N LYS A 61 -2.03 -4.12 -11.69
CA LYS A 61 -1.06 -5.20 -11.42
C LYS A 61 -0.25 -4.98 -10.15
N ARG A 62 0.08 -3.74 -9.81
CA ARG A 62 0.80 -3.41 -8.57
C ARG A 62 -0.10 -3.60 -7.35
N PHE A 63 -1.38 -3.26 -7.46
CA PHE A 63 -2.35 -3.49 -6.40
C PHE A 63 -2.58 -4.98 -6.16
N ASP A 64 -2.70 -5.81 -7.20
CA ASP A 64 -2.80 -7.28 -7.06
C ASP A 64 -1.60 -7.88 -6.30
N VAL A 65 -0.39 -7.37 -6.57
CA VAL A 65 0.82 -7.81 -5.87
C VAL A 65 0.82 -7.36 -4.42
N ILE A 66 0.34 -6.15 -4.13
CA ILE A 66 0.22 -5.64 -2.75
C ILE A 66 -0.80 -6.46 -1.97
N GLU A 67 -1.96 -6.75 -2.54
CA GLU A 67 -3.00 -7.57 -1.93
C GLU A 67 -2.45 -8.96 -1.54
N LYS A 68 -1.80 -9.65 -2.47
CA LYS A 68 -1.15 -10.95 -2.20
C LYS A 68 -0.12 -10.87 -1.06
N ARG A 69 0.64 -9.79 -0.99
CA ARG A 69 1.63 -9.59 0.09
C ARG A 69 0.95 -9.34 1.43
N LEU A 70 -0.12 -8.55 1.46
CA LEU A 70 -0.88 -8.27 2.68
C LEU A 70 -1.57 -9.53 3.20
N THR A 71 -2.25 -10.30 2.35
CA THR A 71 -2.84 -11.59 2.74
C THR A 71 -1.79 -12.54 3.33
N ARG A 72 -0.58 -12.58 2.74
CA ARG A 72 0.51 -13.39 3.30
C ARG A 72 0.96 -12.88 4.67
N VAL A 73 1.07 -11.57 4.86
CA VAL A 73 1.45 -10.98 6.16
C VAL A 73 0.38 -11.30 7.21
N GLU A 74 -0.90 -11.09 6.90
CA GLU A 74 -2.02 -11.43 7.78
C GLU A 74 -2.02 -12.90 8.18
N SER A 75 -1.69 -13.82 7.26
CA SER A 75 -1.63 -15.26 7.56
C SER A 75 -0.47 -15.68 8.47
N LEU A 76 0.61 -14.89 8.54
CA LEU A 76 1.82 -15.18 9.32
C LEU A 76 1.84 -14.45 10.66
N MET A 77 1.09 -13.36 10.77
CA MET A 77 1.03 -12.58 11.99
C MET A 77 0.18 -13.31 13.02
N VAL A 78 0.73 -13.48 14.21
CA VAL A 78 -0.03 -13.86 15.40
C VAL A 78 -0.41 -12.60 16.17
N THR A 79 -1.55 -12.62 16.84
CA THR A 79 -1.97 -11.50 17.67
C THR A 79 -1.12 -11.44 18.93
N LYS A 80 -0.93 -10.23 19.47
CA LYS A 80 -0.30 -10.03 20.78
C LYS A 80 -1.02 -10.85 21.85
N ASP A 81 -2.35 -10.86 21.82
CA ASP A 81 -3.17 -11.60 22.78
C ASP A 81 -2.88 -13.12 22.74
N TYR A 82 -2.74 -13.71 21.55
CA TYR A 82 -2.36 -15.12 21.42
C TYR A 82 -0.99 -15.42 22.06
N LEU A 83 -0.01 -14.52 21.87
CA LEU A 83 1.30 -14.67 22.48
C LEU A 83 1.25 -14.48 24.00
N ASP A 84 0.51 -13.48 24.49
CA ASP A 84 0.34 -13.22 25.92
C ASP A 84 -0.29 -14.43 26.62
N ASP A 85 -1.29 -15.06 26.00
CA ASP A 85 -1.92 -16.30 26.50
C ASP A 85 -0.92 -17.46 26.57
N LYS A 86 -0.15 -17.70 25.49
CA LYS A 86 0.86 -18.77 25.47
C LYS A 86 2.01 -18.53 26.44
N LEU A 87 2.38 -17.27 26.66
CA LEU A 87 3.38 -16.89 27.66
C LEU A 87 2.84 -17.07 29.09
N ALA A 88 1.56 -16.79 29.33
CA ALA A 88 0.92 -17.03 30.61
C ALA A 88 0.89 -18.53 30.96
N ASP A 89 0.54 -19.39 29.99
CA ASP A 89 0.58 -20.86 30.12
C ASP A 89 1.99 -21.33 30.47
N LEU A 90 2.99 -20.96 29.65
CA LEU A 90 4.38 -21.37 29.84
C LEU A 90 4.94 -20.91 31.20
N ARG A 91 4.61 -19.68 31.61
CA ARG A 91 5.00 -19.15 32.93
C ARG A 91 4.35 -19.97 34.05
N GLY A 92 3.09 -20.36 33.89
CA GLY A 92 2.38 -21.24 34.83
C GLY A 92 3.07 -22.60 34.98
N ASP A 93 3.38 -23.25 33.86
CA ASP A 93 4.07 -24.54 33.84
C ASP A 93 5.45 -24.47 34.52
N LEU A 94 6.21 -23.39 34.26
CA LEU A 94 7.51 -23.17 34.89
C LEU A 94 7.39 -23.02 36.41
N VAL A 95 6.41 -22.25 36.89
CA VAL A 95 6.15 -22.10 38.33
C VAL A 95 5.82 -23.45 38.98
N VAL A 96 5.02 -24.29 38.31
CA VAL A 96 4.71 -25.64 38.80
C VAL A 96 5.96 -26.53 38.84
N MET A 97 6.80 -26.49 37.80
CA MET A 97 8.05 -27.25 37.78
C MET A 97 9.02 -26.81 38.88
N MET A 98 9.25 -25.50 39.03
CA MET A 98 10.12 -24.96 40.09
C MET A 98 9.63 -25.37 41.48
N ARG A 99 8.32 -25.34 41.74
CA ARG A 99 7.77 -25.80 43.04
C ARG A 99 8.02 -27.29 43.28
N LYS A 100 7.95 -28.14 42.24
CA LYS A 100 8.27 -29.57 42.35
C LYS A 100 9.76 -29.78 42.63
N GLU A 101 10.64 -29.00 42.00
CA GLU A 101 12.08 -29.04 42.25
C GLU A 101 12.42 -28.59 43.67
N ASP A 102 11.84 -27.49 44.13
CA ASP A 102 11.94 -27.04 45.54
C ASP A 102 11.54 -28.15 46.51
N THR A 103 10.40 -28.80 46.26
CA THR A 103 9.92 -29.90 47.11
C THR A 103 10.93 -31.05 47.16
N LYS A 104 11.53 -31.42 46.01
CA LYS A 104 12.56 -32.46 45.93
C LYS A 104 13.82 -32.05 46.70
N VAL A 105 14.28 -30.80 46.53
CA VAL A 105 15.48 -30.27 47.20
C VAL A 105 15.28 -30.23 48.71
N LYS A 106 14.14 -29.75 49.21
CA LYS A 106 13.80 -29.77 50.65
C LYS A 106 13.80 -31.18 51.20
N THR A 107 13.13 -32.11 50.52
CA THR A 107 13.07 -33.51 50.92
C THR A 107 14.47 -34.12 51.01
N LEU A 108 15.34 -33.84 50.03
CA LEU A 108 16.72 -34.30 50.03
C LEU A 108 17.54 -33.69 51.19
N ALA A 109 17.42 -32.38 51.39
CA ALA A 109 18.12 -31.68 52.47
C ALA A 109 17.74 -32.25 53.85
N GLU A 110 16.46 -32.51 54.08
CA GLU A 110 15.99 -33.18 55.30
C GLU A 110 16.55 -34.60 55.46
N ILE A 111 16.60 -35.39 54.39
CA ILE A 111 17.16 -36.76 54.43
C ILE A 111 18.65 -36.72 54.78
N LEU A 112 19.41 -35.81 54.15
CA LEU A 112 20.85 -35.65 54.42
C LEU A 112 21.11 -35.21 55.86
N HIS A 113 20.29 -34.28 56.37
CA HIS A 113 20.37 -33.83 57.76
C HIS A 113 20.02 -34.95 58.74
N LYS A 114 18.93 -35.70 58.52
CA LYS A 114 18.55 -36.88 59.32
C LYS A 114 19.66 -37.94 59.36
N ARG A 115 20.42 -38.09 58.27
CA ARG A 115 21.58 -38.99 58.18
C ARG A 115 22.87 -38.39 58.77
N LYS A 116 22.82 -37.19 59.36
CA LYS A 116 23.95 -36.46 59.94
C LYS A 116 25.09 -36.17 58.94
N LEU A 117 24.75 -36.01 57.65
CA LEU A 117 25.72 -35.68 56.59
C LEU A 117 25.91 -34.17 56.41
N ILE A 118 24.96 -33.35 56.85
CA ILE A 118 25.00 -31.88 56.81
C ILE A 118 24.57 -31.30 58.17
N SER A 119 25.05 -30.10 58.51
CA SER A 119 24.75 -29.44 59.78
C SER A 119 23.36 -28.76 59.79
N ASP A 120 22.87 -28.37 60.97
CA ASP A 120 21.66 -27.53 61.12
C ASP A 120 21.80 -26.19 60.41
N GLN A 121 23.03 -25.65 60.36
CA GLN A 121 23.31 -24.38 59.72
C GLN A 121 23.23 -24.51 58.19
N ASP A 122 23.73 -25.63 57.64
CA ASP A 122 23.63 -25.93 56.21
C ASP A 122 22.16 -26.13 55.79
N LEU A 123 21.38 -26.85 56.60
CA LEU A 123 19.95 -27.05 56.33
C LEU A 123 19.19 -25.72 56.29
N LYS A 124 19.41 -24.83 57.28
CA LYS A 124 18.80 -23.50 57.31
C LYS A 124 19.18 -22.66 56.09
N SER A 125 20.44 -22.71 55.67
CA SER A 125 20.92 -22.01 54.49
C SER A 125 20.20 -22.49 53.22
N LEU A 126 20.09 -23.81 53.02
CA LEU A 126 19.41 -24.39 51.86
C LEU A 126 17.91 -24.06 51.82
N VAL A 127 17.23 -24.11 52.97
CA VAL A 127 15.79 -23.77 53.07
C VAL A 127 15.54 -22.28 52.87
N SER A 128 16.50 -21.41 53.20
CA SER A 128 16.37 -19.97 52.92
C SER A 128 16.51 -19.58 51.45
N MET A 129 17.00 -20.48 50.59
CA MET A 129 17.21 -20.23 49.15
C MET A 129 15.94 -20.43 48.33
N GLU A 130 14.78 -20.63 48.97
CA GLU A 130 13.53 -20.90 48.27
C GLU A 130 13.16 -19.79 47.29
N PRO A 131 13.02 -20.08 45.99
CA PRO A 131 12.61 -19.10 44.98
C PRO A 131 11.21 -18.53 45.22
N PHE A 132 10.37 -19.20 46.02
CA PHE A 132 9.02 -18.73 46.36
C PHE A 132 8.77 -18.80 47.86
N ALA A 133 8.03 -17.81 48.37
CA ALA A 133 7.56 -17.83 49.75
C ALA A 133 6.67 -19.04 50.01
N GLN A 134 6.84 -19.69 51.17
CA GLN A 134 5.96 -20.76 51.60
C GLN A 134 4.56 -20.19 51.84
N LEU A 135 3.54 -20.84 51.30
CA LEU A 135 2.17 -20.57 51.70
C LEU A 135 2.02 -21.02 53.15
N ALA A 136 1.72 -20.06 54.04
CA ALA A 136 1.46 -20.29 55.45
C ALA A 136 0.26 -21.23 55.66
#